data_AF-A0AAP5Y8E5-F1
#
_entry.id   AF-A0AAP5Y8E5-F1
#
_cell.length_a   1.000
_cell.length_b   1.000
_cell.length_c   1.000
_cell.angle_alpha   90.00
_cell.angle_beta   90.00
_cell.angle_gamma   90.00
#
_symmetry.space_group_name_H-M   'P 1'
#
loop_
_entity.id
_entity.type
_entity.pdbx_description
1 polymer ?
#
loop_
_entity_poly.entity_id
_entity_poly.type
_entity_poly.pdbx_seq_one_letter_code
_entity_poly.pdbx_strand_id
1 'polypeptide(L)'
;MVDELAAPMLRKQLLKNLESLEEQAKIEGKRLTQKKNVNGISILTALEVELDQGVAAILAQNISFLTSFVGKPPATVKEFVRFAGGLSNTIEKLMDYRTGDKPLLQHQESAVIDYVDAIEQMLVKAKGFTPQKPSSDKSKKDYTEQALPFCALCFKRVNQSPYYCKDHHSSRSALAYKKATRRLISAVYRHSDDEDAQSKLEDYKQGKERLDARTLYSWLNLFSVEPRLVMSELLKLDRDNAGWQSYAEAVLTFTREHYPHAYEQINDIDNITSCYDDWIVNVARVLGGDVEANLWKIKDALIWLKSANNIQKSLTLLNCIRRYEAFMIVNNFPVLSGAKQGTNPNIAKREQLKQLLKERDDDPSLTMNEIARILGVSRTAVYKLKNKVI
;
A
#
# COMPACT_ATOMS: atom_id res chain seq x y z
N MET A 1 32.40 -0.61 -15.49
CA MET A 1 31.52 0.15 -16.39
C MET A 1 30.57 -0.87 -16.99
N VAL A 2 29.28 -0.76 -16.67
CA VAL A 2 28.27 -1.76 -17.08
C VAL A 2 27.90 -1.51 -18.53
N ASP A 3 27.91 -2.54 -19.36
CA ASP A 3 27.49 -2.46 -20.76
C ASP A 3 25.98 -2.14 -20.83
N GLU A 4 25.61 -1.11 -21.60
CA GLU A 4 24.21 -0.69 -21.80
C GLU A 4 23.32 -1.81 -22.38
N LEU A 5 23.93 -2.78 -23.10
CA LEU A 5 23.22 -3.94 -23.62
C LEU A 5 22.99 -5.05 -22.57
N ALA A 6 23.67 -4.99 -21.43
CA ALA A 6 23.63 -6.03 -20.42
C ALA A 6 22.24 -6.19 -19.78
N ALA A 7 21.54 -5.08 -19.53
CA ALA A 7 20.19 -5.10 -18.96
C ALA A 7 19.13 -5.71 -19.91
N PRO A 8 19.04 -5.32 -21.19
CA PRO A 8 18.20 -6.00 -22.19
C PRO A 8 18.50 -7.50 -22.34
N MET A 9 19.79 -7.88 -22.37
CA MET A 9 20.20 -9.27 -22.50
C MET A 9 19.79 -10.11 -21.29
N LEU A 10 20.04 -9.60 -20.08
CA LEU A 10 19.61 -10.23 -18.83
C LEU A 10 18.10 -10.46 -18.83
N ARG A 11 17.32 -9.41 -19.15
CA ARG A 11 15.86 -9.49 -19.19
C ARG A 11 15.39 -10.56 -20.18
N LYS A 12 15.96 -10.59 -21.39
CA LYS A 12 15.62 -11.57 -22.42
C LYS A 12 15.92 -13.01 -21.97
N GLN A 13 17.09 -13.23 -21.35
CA GLN A 13 17.50 -14.54 -20.88
C GLN A 13 16.62 -15.04 -19.73
N LEU A 14 16.38 -14.20 -18.71
CA LEU A 14 15.51 -14.53 -17.59
C LEU A 14 14.07 -14.82 -18.05
N LEU A 15 13.55 -14.03 -18.99
CA LEU A 15 12.22 -14.24 -19.55
C LEU A 15 12.10 -15.59 -20.25
N LYS A 16 13.04 -15.91 -21.15
CA LYS A 16 13.09 -17.19 -21.85
C LYS A 16 13.17 -18.36 -20.88
N ASN A 17 14.00 -18.24 -19.85
CA ASN A 17 14.14 -19.28 -18.82
C ASN A 17 12.82 -19.49 -18.04
N LEU A 18 12.13 -18.41 -17.68
CA LEU A 18 10.85 -18.48 -16.97
C LEU A 18 9.76 -19.13 -17.82
N GLU A 19 9.64 -18.75 -19.09
CA GLU A 19 8.68 -19.32 -20.04
C GLU A 19 8.95 -20.81 -20.31
N SER A 20 10.22 -21.19 -20.48
CA SER A 20 10.63 -22.58 -20.62
C SER A 20 10.30 -23.42 -19.38
N LEU A 21 10.46 -22.84 -18.18
CA LEU A 21 10.16 -23.53 -16.93
C LEU A 21 8.65 -23.69 -16.71
N GLU A 22 7.85 -22.70 -17.12
CA GLU A 22 6.39 -22.79 -17.12
C GLU A 22 5.89 -23.90 -18.05
N GLU A 23 6.44 -23.98 -19.26
CA GLU A 23 6.08 -25.04 -20.22
C GLU A 23 6.47 -26.42 -19.69
N GLN A 24 7.68 -26.56 -19.13
CA GLN A 24 8.09 -27.80 -18.46
C GLN A 24 7.15 -28.18 -17.31
N ALA A 25 6.74 -27.22 -16.48
CA ALA A 25 5.81 -27.48 -15.38
C ALA A 25 4.45 -27.96 -15.89
N LYS A 26 3.95 -27.40 -17.02
CA LYS A 26 2.73 -27.87 -17.68
C LYS A 26 2.87 -29.30 -18.19
N ILE A 27 3.96 -29.61 -18.90
CA ILE A 27 4.24 -30.95 -19.42
C ILE A 27 4.34 -31.98 -18.28
N GLU A 28 4.99 -31.64 -17.17
CA GLU A 28 5.15 -32.52 -16.01
C GLU A 28 3.91 -32.56 -15.08
N GLY A 29 2.86 -31.81 -15.37
CA GLY A 29 1.68 -31.70 -14.49
C GLY A 29 1.98 -31.13 -13.10
N LYS A 30 3.06 -30.35 -12.96
CA LYS A 30 3.54 -29.77 -11.71
C LYS A 30 3.23 -28.29 -11.63
N ARG A 31 3.25 -27.72 -10.41
CA ARG A 31 3.13 -26.28 -10.20
C ARG A 31 4.50 -25.65 -10.00
N LEU A 32 4.68 -24.40 -10.42
CA LEU A 32 5.87 -23.63 -10.08
C LEU A 32 5.80 -23.19 -8.62
N THR A 33 6.89 -23.36 -7.87
CA THR A 33 6.94 -23.04 -6.44
C THR A 33 8.17 -22.20 -6.10
N GLN A 34 8.14 -21.43 -5.02
CA GLN A 34 9.33 -20.67 -4.60
C GLN A 34 10.45 -21.57 -4.07
N LYS A 35 10.08 -22.69 -3.44
CA LYS A 35 11.00 -23.71 -2.93
C LYS A 35 10.74 -25.04 -3.64
N LYS A 36 11.78 -25.83 -3.88
CA LYS A 36 11.65 -27.18 -4.41
C LYS A 36 10.76 -28.01 -3.47
N ASN A 37 9.72 -28.64 -4.01
CA ASN A 37 8.92 -29.62 -3.29
C ASN A 37 8.60 -30.81 -4.22
N VAL A 38 8.06 -31.90 -3.67
CA VAL A 38 7.78 -33.13 -4.43
C VAL A 38 6.77 -32.90 -5.56
N ASN A 39 5.86 -31.95 -5.39
CA ASN A 39 4.73 -31.67 -6.29
C ASN A 39 4.95 -30.39 -7.13
N GLY A 40 6.18 -29.89 -7.22
CA GLY A 40 6.42 -28.56 -7.77
C GLY A 40 7.87 -28.28 -8.16
N ILE A 41 8.01 -27.53 -9.24
CA ILE A 41 9.30 -27.12 -9.81
C ILE A 41 9.67 -25.76 -9.24
N SER A 42 10.89 -25.62 -8.70
CA SER A 42 11.30 -24.36 -8.08
C SER A 42 11.55 -23.29 -9.12
N ILE A 43 10.90 -22.13 -9.01
CA ILE A 43 11.10 -20.99 -9.91
C ILE A 43 12.55 -20.47 -9.92
N LEU A 44 13.32 -20.77 -8.87
CA LEU A 44 14.71 -20.35 -8.75
C LEU A 44 15.64 -21.00 -9.78
N THR A 45 15.25 -22.10 -10.42
CA THR A 45 16.05 -22.69 -11.51
C THR A 45 16.09 -21.80 -12.75
N ALA A 46 15.04 -21.03 -13.01
CA ALA A 46 15.04 -20.07 -14.13
C ALA A 46 15.98 -18.86 -13.89
N LEU A 47 16.37 -18.63 -12.64
CA LEU A 47 17.19 -17.50 -12.22
C LEU A 47 18.69 -17.81 -12.21
N GLU A 48 19.12 -18.98 -12.68
CA GLU A 48 20.53 -19.32 -12.84
C GLU A 48 21.11 -18.58 -14.07
N VAL A 49 21.25 -17.26 -13.93
CA VAL A 49 21.80 -16.36 -14.94
C VAL A 49 22.86 -15.51 -14.26
N GLU A 50 24.03 -15.40 -14.89
CA GLU A 50 25.17 -14.64 -14.38
C GLU A 50 24.82 -13.16 -14.16
N LEU A 51 25.32 -12.60 -13.07
CA LEU A 51 25.25 -11.17 -12.79
C LEU A 51 26.52 -10.50 -13.27
N ASP A 52 26.37 -9.32 -13.87
CA ASP A 52 27.49 -8.40 -14.07
C ASP A 52 28.22 -8.18 -12.74
N GLN A 53 29.55 -8.33 -12.74
CA GLN A 53 30.36 -8.28 -11.52
C GLN A 53 30.31 -6.89 -10.86
N GLY A 54 30.24 -5.82 -11.65
CA GLY A 54 30.11 -4.45 -11.15
C GLY A 54 28.77 -4.26 -10.46
N VAL A 55 27.68 -4.71 -11.08
CA VAL A 55 26.34 -4.66 -10.47
C VAL A 55 26.27 -5.56 -9.23
N ALA A 56 26.87 -6.74 -9.25
CA ALA A 56 26.90 -7.65 -8.09
C ALA A 56 27.60 -7.03 -6.88
N ALA A 57 28.71 -6.32 -7.08
CA ALA A 57 29.40 -5.58 -6.03
C ALA A 57 28.54 -4.44 -5.47
N ILE A 58 27.90 -3.66 -6.34
CA ILE A 58 26.97 -2.58 -5.95
C ILE A 58 25.81 -3.14 -5.12
N LEU A 59 25.20 -4.24 -5.55
CA LEU A 59 24.12 -4.90 -4.81
C LEU A 59 24.60 -5.40 -3.44
N ALA A 60 25.78 -6.02 -3.35
CA ALA A 60 26.33 -6.52 -2.09
C ALA A 60 26.68 -5.41 -1.09
N GLN A 61 27.06 -4.23 -1.59
CA GLN A 61 27.38 -3.08 -0.75
C GLN A 61 26.12 -2.38 -0.22
N ASN A 62 25.08 -2.28 -1.05
CA ASN A 62 23.92 -1.44 -0.74
C ASN A 62 22.69 -2.20 -0.23
N ILE A 63 22.62 -3.52 -0.46
CA ILE A 63 21.52 -4.36 0.00
C ILE A 63 21.99 -5.23 1.16
N SER A 64 21.19 -5.26 2.24
CA SER A 64 21.47 -6.15 3.37
C SER A 64 21.30 -7.62 2.97
N PHE A 65 22.36 -8.42 3.10
CA PHE A 65 22.28 -9.88 2.92
C PHE A 65 22.08 -10.61 4.25
N LEU A 66 21.69 -11.89 4.17
CA LEU A 66 21.75 -12.78 5.33
C LEU A 66 23.19 -12.81 5.87
N THR A 67 23.33 -12.98 7.18
CA THR A 67 24.61 -12.89 7.89
C THR A 67 25.72 -13.75 7.29
N SER A 68 25.37 -14.93 6.74
CA SER A 68 26.30 -15.87 6.10
C SER A 68 26.91 -15.37 4.78
N PHE A 69 26.37 -14.30 4.19
CA PHE A 69 26.72 -13.78 2.87
C PHE A 69 27.09 -12.29 2.87
N VAL A 70 27.19 -11.66 4.03
CA VAL A 70 27.57 -10.23 4.12
C VAL A 70 28.92 -10.00 3.43
N GLY A 71 28.98 -8.98 2.56
CA GLY A 71 30.17 -8.60 1.81
C GLY A 71 30.54 -9.53 0.63
N LYS A 72 29.76 -10.58 0.36
CA LYS A 72 30.01 -11.48 -0.77
C LYS A 72 29.17 -11.06 -1.98
N PRO A 73 29.78 -10.69 -3.12
CA PRO A 73 29.03 -10.42 -4.34
C PRO A 73 28.42 -11.73 -4.87
N PRO A 74 27.10 -11.75 -5.20
CA PRO A 74 26.47 -12.92 -5.81
C PRO A 74 26.92 -13.09 -7.27
N ALA A 75 27.21 -14.32 -7.69
CA ALA A 75 27.61 -14.59 -9.08
C ALA A 75 26.42 -14.71 -10.03
N THR A 76 25.25 -15.12 -9.53
CA THR A 76 24.02 -15.29 -10.34
C THR A 76 22.82 -14.62 -9.68
N VAL A 77 21.77 -14.36 -10.47
CA VAL A 77 20.49 -13.81 -9.96
C VAL A 77 19.91 -14.74 -8.89
N LYS A 78 20.02 -16.05 -9.06
CA LYS A 78 19.63 -17.05 -8.07
C LYS A 78 20.43 -16.93 -6.77
N GLU A 79 21.75 -16.75 -6.87
CA GLU A 79 22.57 -16.52 -5.68
C GLU A 79 22.20 -15.23 -4.98
N PHE A 80 21.97 -14.14 -5.71
CA PHE A 80 21.48 -12.89 -5.14
C PHE A 80 20.16 -13.10 -4.39
N VAL A 81 19.21 -13.82 -4.99
CA VAL A 81 17.95 -14.18 -4.32
C VAL A 81 18.19 -14.99 -3.05
N ARG A 82 19.15 -15.94 -3.06
CA ARG A 82 19.52 -16.73 -1.89
C ARG A 82 20.15 -15.85 -0.80
N PHE A 83 21.10 -15.00 -1.17
CA PHE A 83 21.84 -14.11 -0.27
C PHE A 83 20.91 -13.11 0.39
N ALA A 84 19.96 -12.57 -0.36
CA ALA A 84 18.95 -11.65 0.12
C ALA A 84 17.87 -12.32 0.97
N GLY A 85 17.77 -13.66 1.03
CA GLY A 85 16.83 -14.38 1.91
C GLY A 85 15.54 -14.85 1.23
N GLY A 86 15.57 -15.07 -0.08
CA GLY A 86 14.48 -15.63 -0.88
C GLY A 86 13.77 -14.59 -1.74
N LEU A 87 12.96 -15.07 -2.70
CA LEU A 87 12.40 -14.26 -3.79
C LEU A 87 11.65 -13.02 -3.30
N SER A 88 10.71 -13.22 -2.36
CA SER A 88 9.91 -12.10 -1.83
C SER A 88 10.76 -11.06 -1.09
N ASN A 89 11.73 -11.51 -0.29
CA ASN A 89 12.61 -10.61 0.47
C ASN A 89 13.58 -9.85 -0.45
N THR A 90 13.99 -10.49 -1.55
CA THR A 90 14.86 -9.87 -2.56
C THR A 90 14.14 -8.73 -3.27
N ILE A 91 12.89 -8.96 -3.71
CA ILE A 91 12.06 -7.92 -4.32
C ILE A 91 11.86 -6.75 -3.34
N GLU A 92 11.56 -7.04 -2.07
CA GLU A 92 11.41 -5.99 -1.04
C GLU A 92 12.69 -5.18 -0.84
N LYS A 93 13.84 -5.84 -0.78
CA LYS A 93 15.14 -5.17 -0.64
C LYS A 93 15.56 -4.37 -1.87
N LEU A 94 15.27 -4.84 -3.08
CA LEU A 94 15.49 -4.08 -4.31
C LEU A 94 14.64 -2.81 -4.34
N MET A 95 13.37 -2.94 -3.94
CA MET A 95 12.48 -1.79 -3.85
C MET A 95 12.95 -0.81 -2.77
N ASP A 96 13.36 -1.31 -1.60
CA ASP A 96 13.93 -0.46 -0.54
C ASP A 96 15.25 0.19 -0.96
N TYR A 97 16.07 -0.48 -1.76
CA TYR A 97 17.28 0.12 -2.35
C TYR A 97 16.95 1.21 -3.39
N ARG A 98 15.84 1.05 -4.10
CA ARG A 98 15.34 2.04 -5.07
C ARG A 98 14.64 3.22 -4.40
N THR A 99 14.02 3.04 -3.24
CA THR A 99 13.18 4.07 -2.62
C THR A 99 13.64 4.56 -1.24
N GLY A 100 14.66 3.95 -0.61
CA GLY A 100 15.05 4.24 0.77
C GLY A 100 16.00 5.42 0.97
N ASP A 101 16.30 5.78 2.22
CA ASP A 101 17.06 7.01 2.56
C ASP A 101 18.60 6.88 2.46
N LYS A 102 19.12 5.75 1.99
CA LYS A 102 20.57 5.43 1.87
C LYS A 102 21.08 5.75 0.45
N PRO A 103 22.39 5.64 0.08
CA PRO A 103 22.83 5.87 -1.29
C PRO A 103 21.95 5.11 -2.29
N LEU A 104 21.02 5.87 -2.88
CA LEU A 104 19.88 5.37 -3.64
C LEU A 104 20.35 4.84 -4.97
N LEU A 105 19.63 3.84 -5.50
CA LEU A 105 19.83 3.35 -6.87
C LEU A 105 19.85 4.51 -7.88
N GLN A 106 19.08 5.58 -7.65
CA GLN A 106 19.02 6.77 -8.51
C GLN A 106 20.34 7.56 -8.65
N HIS A 107 21.29 7.35 -7.75
CA HIS A 107 22.61 8.00 -7.80
C HIS A 107 23.64 7.14 -8.55
N GLN A 108 23.22 5.96 -9.03
CA GLN A 108 24.06 5.10 -9.87
C GLN A 108 23.95 5.52 -11.34
N GLU A 109 24.90 5.03 -12.15
CA GLU A 109 24.87 5.20 -13.60
C GLU A 109 23.60 4.58 -14.21
N SER A 110 23.07 5.16 -15.30
CA SER A 110 21.83 4.68 -15.95
C SER A 110 21.87 3.19 -16.26
N ALA A 111 23.01 2.68 -16.74
CA ALA A 111 23.19 1.26 -17.04
C ALA A 111 23.00 0.36 -15.80
N VAL A 112 23.44 0.81 -14.61
CA VAL A 112 23.22 0.09 -13.35
C VAL A 112 21.75 0.13 -12.96
N ILE A 113 21.10 1.29 -13.09
CA ILE A 113 19.67 1.47 -12.80
C ILE A 113 18.85 0.51 -13.67
N ASP A 114 19.06 0.53 -14.99
CA ASP A 114 18.36 -0.31 -15.95
C ASP A 114 18.58 -1.82 -15.68
N TYR A 115 19.79 -2.20 -15.26
CA TYR A 115 20.11 -3.58 -14.92
C TYR A 115 19.37 -4.05 -13.66
N VAL A 116 19.36 -3.23 -12.61
CA VAL A 116 18.63 -3.52 -11.37
C VAL A 116 17.12 -3.54 -11.63
N ASP A 117 16.61 -2.66 -12.49
CA ASP A 117 15.23 -2.65 -12.96
C ASP A 117 14.86 -3.94 -13.69
N ALA A 118 15.72 -4.43 -14.57
CA ALA A 118 15.55 -5.72 -15.24
C ALA A 118 15.47 -6.88 -14.24
N ILE A 119 16.34 -6.91 -13.22
CA ILE A 119 16.29 -7.93 -12.15
C ILE A 119 14.94 -7.84 -11.43
N GLU A 120 14.56 -6.67 -10.92
CA GLU A 120 13.32 -6.51 -10.15
C GLU A 120 12.09 -6.95 -10.95
N GLN A 121 11.95 -6.48 -12.18
CA GLN A 121 10.82 -6.83 -13.07
C GLN A 121 10.74 -8.34 -13.28
N MET A 122 11.87 -9.01 -13.52
CA MET A 122 11.92 -10.45 -13.73
C MET A 122 11.64 -11.24 -12.45
N LEU A 123 12.09 -10.77 -11.28
CA LEU A 123 11.76 -11.39 -10.00
C LEU A 123 10.27 -11.24 -9.66
N VAL A 124 9.67 -10.08 -9.94
CA VAL A 124 8.22 -9.86 -9.79
C VAL A 124 7.44 -10.79 -10.72
N LYS A 125 7.85 -10.91 -11.99
CA LYS A 125 7.25 -11.84 -12.95
C LYS A 125 7.38 -13.29 -12.49
N ALA A 126 8.57 -13.71 -12.07
CA ALA A 126 8.84 -15.03 -11.48
C ALA A 126 7.94 -15.32 -10.27
N LYS A 127 7.76 -14.33 -9.38
CA LYS A 127 6.85 -14.46 -8.24
C LYS A 127 5.42 -14.70 -8.70
N GLY A 128 4.95 -14.00 -9.73
CA GLY A 128 3.62 -14.16 -10.33
C GLY A 128 3.29 -15.57 -10.79
N PHE A 129 4.30 -16.34 -11.25
CA PHE A 129 4.12 -17.74 -11.64
C PHE A 129 3.95 -18.73 -10.47
N THR A 130 4.26 -18.32 -9.24
CA THR A 130 4.14 -19.19 -8.06
C THR A 130 2.78 -19.01 -7.36
N PRO A 131 2.18 -20.08 -6.79
CA PRO A 131 0.98 -19.99 -5.96
C PRO A 131 1.18 -18.98 -4.85
N GLN A 132 0.59 -17.80 -4.99
CA GLN A 132 0.58 -16.81 -3.93
C GLN A 132 -0.33 -17.33 -2.81
N LYS A 133 0.13 -17.25 -1.55
CA LYS A 133 -0.82 -17.30 -0.44
C LYS A 133 -1.88 -16.25 -0.76
N PRO A 134 -3.17 -16.60 -0.78
CA PRO A 134 -4.19 -15.60 -0.97
C PRO A 134 -3.94 -14.48 0.04
N SER A 135 -3.88 -13.24 -0.43
CA SER A 135 -4.20 -12.12 0.45
C SER A 135 -5.49 -12.48 1.16
N SER A 136 -5.68 -11.99 2.39
CA SER A 136 -6.98 -12.08 3.08
C SER A 136 -8.16 -11.56 2.24
N ASP A 137 -7.87 -10.92 1.11
CA ASP A 137 -8.80 -10.37 0.11
C ASP A 137 -9.26 -11.38 -0.96
N LYS A 138 -9.26 -12.69 -0.71
CA LYS A 138 -9.95 -13.64 -1.62
C LYS A 138 -11.46 -13.44 -1.56
N SER A 139 -11.95 -12.42 -2.25
CA SER A 139 -13.23 -12.50 -2.92
C SER A 139 -13.04 -13.42 -4.13
N LYS A 140 -13.87 -14.46 -4.22
CA LYS A 140 -13.90 -15.36 -5.39
C LYS A 140 -14.45 -14.58 -6.58
N LYS A 141 -13.65 -13.87 -7.38
CA LYS A 141 -14.07 -13.42 -8.71
C LYS A 141 -12.92 -13.34 -9.71
N ASP A 142 -13.18 -13.85 -10.92
CA ASP A 142 -12.34 -13.80 -12.13
C ASP A 142 -12.23 -12.40 -12.76
N TYR A 143 -12.21 -11.34 -11.95
CA TYR A 143 -11.91 -10.00 -12.44
C TYR A 143 -10.47 -9.67 -12.07
N THR A 144 -9.68 -9.26 -13.07
CA THR A 144 -8.42 -8.53 -12.84
C THR A 144 -8.73 -7.34 -11.94
N GLU A 145 -8.49 -7.48 -10.63
CA GLU A 145 -8.70 -6.42 -9.65
C GLU A 145 -7.82 -5.22 -10.07
N GLN A 146 -8.44 -4.18 -10.61
CA GLN A 146 -7.73 -2.94 -10.93
C GLN A 146 -7.16 -2.37 -9.64
N ALA A 147 -5.83 -2.30 -9.58
CA ALA A 147 -5.11 -1.70 -8.47
C ALA A 147 -5.49 -0.21 -8.32
N LEU A 148 -5.58 0.26 -7.08
CA LEU A 148 -5.75 1.68 -6.81
C LEU A 148 -4.44 2.42 -7.13
N PRO A 149 -4.50 3.65 -7.68
CA PRO A 149 -3.30 4.43 -7.95
C PRO A 149 -2.58 4.83 -6.65
N PHE A 150 -3.35 5.13 -5.60
CA PHE A 150 -2.84 5.51 -4.28
C PHE A 150 -3.40 4.58 -3.21
N CYS A 151 -2.71 4.53 -2.07
CA CYS A 151 -3.15 3.75 -0.92
C CYS A 151 -4.56 4.12 -0.50
N ALA A 152 -5.43 3.14 -0.25
CA ALA A 152 -6.79 3.35 0.23
C ALA A 152 -6.90 4.25 1.47
N LEU A 153 -5.84 4.32 2.29
CA LEU A 153 -5.83 5.03 3.57
C LEU A 153 -4.97 6.30 3.60
N CYS A 154 -4.26 6.64 2.52
CA CYS A 154 -3.48 7.88 2.44
C CYS A 154 -3.22 8.32 0.98
N PHE A 155 -2.31 9.29 0.81
CA PHE A 155 -1.92 9.82 -0.49
C PHE A 155 -0.79 9.05 -1.19
N LYS A 156 0.00 8.26 -0.45
CA LYS A 156 1.16 7.55 -1.00
C LYS A 156 0.77 6.53 -2.06
N ARG A 157 1.61 6.35 -3.08
CA ARG A 157 1.45 5.30 -4.11
C ARG A 157 1.30 3.90 -3.50
N VAL A 158 0.46 3.05 -4.10
CA VAL A 158 0.39 1.64 -3.68
C VAL A 158 1.72 0.93 -3.97
N ASN A 159 2.16 0.07 -3.07
CA ASN A 159 3.45 -0.61 -3.15
C ASN A 159 3.31 -2.09 -2.81
N GLN A 160 3.55 -2.98 -3.78
CA GLN A 160 3.41 -4.46 -3.69
C GLN A 160 2.03 -5.00 -3.23
N SER A 161 1.06 -4.13 -3.00
CA SER A 161 -0.35 -4.43 -2.77
C SER A 161 -1.16 -3.71 -3.85
N PRO A 162 -2.27 -4.30 -4.33
CA PRO A 162 -3.19 -3.61 -5.23
C PRO A 162 -3.84 -2.38 -4.59
N TYR A 163 -3.82 -2.25 -3.25
CA TYR A 163 -4.63 -1.27 -2.54
C TYR A 163 -3.90 -0.42 -1.50
N TYR A 164 -2.74 -0.86 -1.01
CA TYR A 164 -2.07 -0.22 0.13
C TYR A 164 -0.62 0.14 -0.19
N CYS A 165 -0.13 1.23 0.43
CA CYS A 165 1.30 1.52 0.47
C CYS A 165 2.01 0.64 1.52
N LYS A 166 3.34 0.72 1.58
CA LYS A 166 4.17 -0.03 2.54
C LYS A 166 3.72 0.21 4.00
N ASP A 167 3.42 1.46 4.34
CA ASP A 167 3.07 1.87 5.71
C ASP A 167 1.69 1.38 6.15
N HIS A 168 0.79 1.13 5.21
CA HIS A 168 -0.60 0.75 5.47
C HIS A 168 -0.94 -0.66 4.98
N HIS A 169 0.05 -1.49 4.67
CA HIS A 169 -0.19 -2.85 4.26
C HIS A 169 -0.85 -3.67 5.40
N SER A 170 -2.00 -4.28 5.14
CA SER A 170 -2.83 -4.97 6.14
C SER A 170 -2.08 -6.07 6.92
N SER A 171 -1.22 -6.84 6.25
CA SER A 171 -0.39 -7.87 6.89
C SER A 171 0.96 -7.38 7.42
N ARG A 172 1.71 -6.57 6.65
CA ARG A 172 3.09 -6.17 7.01
C ARG A 172 3.13 -5.05 8.05
N SER A 173 2.11 -4.18 8.03
CA SER A 173 2.00 -2.99 8.88
C SER A 173 0.65 -3.00 9.59
N ALA A 174 0.24 -4.16 10.12
CA ALA A 174 -1.11 -4.41 10.63
C ALA A 174 -1.57 -3.40 11.70
N LEU A 175 -0.65 -2.92 12.56
CA LEU A 175 -0.97 -1.91 13.57
C LEU A 175 -1.28 -0.55 12.93
N ALA A 176 -0.42 -0.08 12.03
CA ALA A 176 -0.61 1.18 11.31
C ALA A 176 -1.88 1.13 10.44
N TYR A 177 -2.10 0.03 9.71
CA TYR A 177 -3.34 -0.24 8.99
C TYR A 177 -4.58 -0.12 9.90
N LYS A 178 -4.62 -0.86 11.03
CA LYS A 178 -5.76 -0.81 11.96
C LYS A 178 -5.97 0.59 12.54
N LYS A 179 -4.89 1.32 12.84
CA LYS A 179 -4.96 2.69 13.37
C LYS A 179 -5.58 3.64 12.33
N ALA A 180 -5.06 3.63 11.10
CA ALA A 180 -5.56 4.46 10.01
C ALA A 180 -7.01 4.12 9.64
N THR A 181 -7.35 2.83 9.51
CA THR A 181 -8.72 2.39 9.23
C THR A 181 -9.71 2.83 10.32
N ARG A 182 -9.38 2.65 11.60
CA ARG A 182 -10.24 3.11 12.70
C ARG A 182 -10.42 4.61 12.69
N ARG A 183 -9.37 5.36 12.36
CA ARG A 183 -9.44 6.81 12.29
C ARG A 183 -10.35 7.28 11.17
N LEU A 184 -10.22 6.69 9.98
CA LEU A 184 -11.11 6.99 8.86
C LEU A 184 -12.56 6.61 9.17
N ILE A 185 -12.82 5.42 9.74
CA ILE A 185 -14.16 5.02 10.18
C ILE A 185 -14.75 6.04 11.16
N SER A 186 -13.95 6.48 12.15
CA SER A 186 -14.39 7.48 13.12
C SER A 186 -14.65 8.84 12.48
N ALA A 187 -13.86 9.22 11.47
CA ALA A 187 -14.05 10.46 10.73
C ALA A 187 -15.37 10.43 9.96
N VAL A 188 -15.62 9.36 9.19
CA VAL A 188 -16.88 9.16 8.46
C VAL A 188 -18.06 9.22 9.44
N TYR A 189 -17.99 8.47 10.53
CA TYR A 189 -19.08 8.44 11.50
C TYR A 189 -19.46 9.80 12.09
N ARG A 190 -18.47 10.68 12.31
CA ARG A 190 -18.67 11.92 13.09
C ARG A 190 -18.72 13.19 12.26
N HIS A 191 -18.15 13.16 11.07
CA HIS A 191 -17.82 14.36 10.30
C HIS A 191 -18.22 14.26 8.82
N SER A 192 -18.86 13.17 8.40
CA SER A 192 -19.38 13.03 7.03
C SER A 192 -20.90 13.10 7.03
N ASP A 193 -21.45 13.94 6.16
CA ASP A 193 -22.90 14.02 5.90
C ASP A 193 -23.34 13.15 4.70
N ASP A 194 -22.41 12.39 4.09
CA ASP A 194 -22.69 11.49 2.98
C ASP A 194 -23.55 10.28 3.42
N GLU A 195 -24.81 10.25 2.95
CA GLU A 195 -25.81 9.25 3.34
C GLU A 195 -25.40 7.81 2.98
N ASP A 196 -24.81 7.62 1.80
CA ASP A 196 -24.34 6.31 1.33
C ASP A 196 -23.21 5.77 2.20
N ALA A 197 -22.27 6.63 2.59
CA ALA A 197 -21.19 6.29 3.49
C ALA A 197 -21.71 5.95 4.90
N GLN A 198 -22.69 6.71 5.41
CA GLN A 198 -23.32 6.42 6.70
C GLN A 198 -24.08 5.08 6.67
N SER A 199 -24.84 4.81 5.61
CA SER A 199 -25.57 3.56 5.42
C SER A 199 -24.63 2.34 5.42
N LYS A 200 -23.56 2.39 4.61
CA LYS A 200 -22.53 1.32 4.57
C LYS A 200 -21.82 1.15 5.91
N LEU A 201 -21.58 2.25 6.63
CA LEU A 201 -20.97 2.20 7.96
C LEU A 201 -21.88 1.46 8.97
N GLU A 202 -23.19 1.70 8.93
CA GLU A 202 -24.14 0.99 9.80
C GLU A 202 -24.20 -0.51 9.47
N ASP A 203 -24.22 -0.88 8.19
CA ASP A 203 -24.18 -2.30 7.79
C ASP A 203 -22.88 -2.99 8.21
N TYR A 204 -21.73 -2.28 8.15
CA TYR A 204 -20.47 -2.76 8.69
C TYR A 204 -20.54 -2.96 10.22
N LYS A 205 -21.10 -2.01 10.97
CA LYS A 205 -21.25 -2.12 12.44
C LYS A 205 -22.15 -3.30 12.84
N GLN A 206 -23.18 -3.59 12.03
CA GLN A 206 -24.08 -4.72 12.21
C GLN A 206 -23.48 -6.05 11.73
N GLY A 207 -22.30 -6.03 11.12
CA GLY A 207 -21.61 -7.21 10.61
C GLY A 207 -22.21 -7.79 9.34
N LYS A 208 -23.08 -7.06 8.64
CA LYS A 208 -23.69 -7.48 7.37
C LYS A 208 -22.69 -7.39 6.22
N GLU A 209 -21.82 -6.37 6.26
CA GLU A 209 -20.82 -6.13 5.23
C GLU A 209 -19.40 -6.00 5.80
N ARG A 210 -18.40 -6.26 4.96
CA ARG A 210 -17.00 -5.96 5.25
C ARG A 210 -16.59 -4.72 4.49
N LEU A 211 -15.85 -3.83 5.14
CA LEU A 211 -15.23 -2.69 4.46
C LEU A 211 -14.07 -3.16 3.61
N ASP A 212 -14.21 -3.00 2.29
CA ASP A 212 -13.17 -3.27 1.33
C ASP A 212 -12.27 -2.03 1.10
N ALA A 213 -11.16 -2.23 0.39
CA ALA A 213 -10.22 -1.14 0.15
C ALA A 213 -10.77 -0.02 -0.73
N ARG A 214 -11.71 -0.33 -1.64
CA ARG A 214 -12.34 0.66 -2.52
C ARG A 214 -13.24 1.60 -1.74
N THR A 215 -14.00 1.06 -0.79
CA THR A 215 -14.82 1.81 0.16
C THR A 215 -13.95 2.72 1.03
N LEU A 216 -12.84 2.22 1.56
CA LEU A 216 -11.90 3.05 2.33
C LEU A 216 -11.29 4.15 1.44
N TYR A 217 -10.92 3.84 0.20
CA TYR A 217 -10.39 4.81 -0.75
C TYR A 217 -11.37 5.94 -1.05
N SER A 218 -12.65 5.60 -1.29
CA SER A 218 -13.71 6.58 -1.52
C SER A 218 -14.06 7.39 -0.28
N TRP A 219 -14.10 6.75 0.90
CA TRP A 219 -14.38 7.43 2.15
C TRP A 219 -13.34 8.48 2.51
N LEU A 220 -12.05 8.24 2.22
CA LEU A 220 -11.04 9.27 2.43
C LEU A 220 -11.32 10.51 1.57
N ASN A 221 -11.80 10.31 0.33
CA ASN A 221 -12.07 11.41 -0.60
C ASN A 221 -13.22 12.33 -0.15
N LEU A 222 -14.08 11.90 0.79
CA LEU A 222 -15.18 12.72 1.34
C LEU A 222 -14.68 13.95 2.08
N PHE A 223 -13.44 13.93 2.58
CA PHE A 223 -12.86 14.99 3.41
C PHE A 223 -12.07 16.02 2.59
N SER A 224 -12.28 16.12 1.28
CA SER A 224 -11.57 17.06 0.42
C SER A 224 -12.35 17.35 -0.87
N VAL A 225 -12.18 18.57 -1.38
CA VAL A 225 -12.80 19.03 -2.64
C VAL A 225 -12.28 18.24 -3.83
N GLU A 226 -13.11 18.02 -4.86
CA GLU A 226 -12.71 17.28 -6.05
C GLU A 226 -11.86 18.11 -7.03
N PRO A 227 -10.83 17.54 -7.69
CA PRO A 227 -9.96 18.31 -8.58
C PRO A 227 -10.63 18.72 -9.88
N ARG A 228 -11.78 18.12 -10.24
CA ARG A 228 -12.49 18.42 -11.49
C ARG A 228 -12.90 19.90 -11.62
N LEU A 229 -12.93 20.63 -10.51
CA LEU A 229 -13.25 22.06 -10.50
C LEU A 229 -12.19 22.92 -11.22
N VAL A 230 -10.93 22.46 -11.33
CA VAL A 230 -9.89 23.18 -12.10
C VAL A 230 -9.98 22.94 -13.62
N MET A 231 -10.86 22.03 -14.07
CA MET A 231 -10.86 21.54 -15.46
C MET A 231 -11.06 22.65 -16.49
N SER A 232 -11.92 23.63 -16.21
CA SER A 232 -12.16 24.76 -17.12
C SER A 232 -10.88 25.56 -17.39
N GLU A 233 -10.06 25.79 -16.36
CA GLU A 233 -8.80 26.49 -16.48
C GLU A 233 -7.76 25.63 -17.22
N LEU A 234 -7.67 24.34 -16.89
CA LEU A 234 -6.75 23.42 -17.58
C LEU A 234 -7.06 23.29 -19.09
N LEU A 235 -8.34 23.25 -19.46
CA LEU A 235 -8.78 23.22 -20.86
C LEU A 235 -8.49 24.54 -21.58
N LYS A 236 -8.56 25.68 -20.88
CA LYS A 236 -8.18 26.97 -21.44
C LYS A 236 -6.68 27.02 -21.73
N LEU A 237 -5.84 26.61 -20.79
CA LEU A 237 -4.39 26.52 -20.97
C LEU A 237 -3.99 25.63 -22.15
N ASP A 238 -4.71 24.52 -22.33
CA ASP A 238 -4.48 23.59 -23.44
C ASP A 238 -4.81 24.21 -24.80
N ARG A 239 -5.97 24.89 -24.90
CA ARG A 239 -6.34 25.65 -26.12
C ARG A 239 -5.34 26.75 -26.45
N ASP A 240 -4.82 27.42 -25.42
CA ASP A 240 -3.88 28.53 -25.57
C ASP A 240 -2.43 28.04 -25.80
N ASN A 241 -2.20 26.72 -25.87
CA ASN A 241 -0.87 26.09 -25.97
C ASN A 241 0.12 26.60 -24.90
N ALA A 242 -0.38 26.77 -23.68
CA ALA A 242 0.40 27.32 -22.59
C ALA A 242 1.58 26.40 -22.20
N GLY A 243 2.67 27.02 -21.74
CA GLY A 243 3.81 26.31 -21.16
C GLY A 243 3.43 25.58 -19.87
N TRP A 244 4.21 24.58 -19.49
CA TRP A 244 3.94 23.77 -18.29
C TRP A 244 3.92 24.60 -16.99
N GLN A 245 4.61 25.72 -16.96
CA GLN A 245 4.63 26.66 -15.84
C GLN A 245 3.23 27.19 -15.53
N SER A 246 2.41 27.46 -16.55
CA SER A 246 1.02 27.89 -16.37
C SER A 246 0.15 26.78 -15.77
N TYR A 247 0.43 25.51 -16.10
CA TYR A 247 -0.26 24.38 -15.48
C TYR A 247 0.15 24.21 -14.01
N ALA A 248 1.43 24.39 -13.69
CA ALA A 248 1.92 24.37 -12.32
C ALA A 248 1.27 25.49 -11.49
N GLU A 249 1.18 26.70 -12.03
CA GLU A 249 0.51 27.84 -11.38
C GLU A 249 -0.98 27.57 -11.14
N ALA A 250 -1.69 26.98 -12.11
CA ALA A 250 -3.08 26.59 -11.95
C ALA A 250 -3.26 25.53 -10.84
N VAL A 251 -2.35 24.56 -10.75
CA VAL A 251 -2.32 23.56 -9.67
C VAL A 251 -2.07 24.22 -8.32
N LEU A 252 -1.10 25.12 -8.21
CA LEU A 252 -0.78 25.84 -6.98
C LEU A 252 -1.91 26.75 -6.52
N THR A 253 -2.51 27.52 -7.44
CA THR A 253 -3.65 28.40 -7.16
C THR A 253 -4.84 27.59 -6.64
N PHE A 254 -5.19 26.50 -7.32
CA PHE A 254 -6.27 25.62 -6.89
C PHE A 254 -5.99 24.98 -5.51
N THR A 255 -4.74 24.56 -5.29
CA THR A 255 -4.29 23.95 -4.03
C THR A 255 -4.36 24.94 -2.88
N ARG A 256 -3.94 26.19 -3.09
CA ARG A 256 -4.06 27.27 -2.10
C ARG A 256 -5.49 27.50 -1.66
N GLU A 257 -6.44 27.48 -2.59
CA GLU A 257 -7.85 27.79 -2.30
C GLU A 257 -8.58 26.63 -1.62
N HIS A 258 -8.25 25.39 -1.96
CA HIS A 258 -9.05 24.23 -1.55
C HIS A 258 -8.33 23.22 -0.65
N TYR A 259 -6.99 23.22 -0.65
CA TYR A 259 -6.16 22.22 0.02
C TYR A 259 -5.07 22.89 0.89
N PRO A 260 -5.45 23.61 1.96
CA PRO A 260 -4.52 24.43 2.73
C PRO A 260 -3.36 23.64 3.37
N HIS A 261 -3.61 22.44 3.90
CA HIS A 261 -2.53 21.63 4.51
C HIS A 261 -1.53 21.17 3.45
N ALA A 262 -2.00 20.85 2.25
CA ALA A 262 -1.12 20.50 1.14
C ALA A 262 -0.36 21.74 0.62
N TYR A 263 -1.03 22.89 0.52
CA TYR A 263 -0.42 24.14 0.05
C TYR A 263 0.73 24.60 0.95
N GLU A 264 0.57 24.52 2.27
CA GLU A 264 1.64 24.80 3.24
C GLU A 264 2.92 24.02 2.98
N GLN A 265 2.83 22.84 2.37
CA GLN A 265 4.00 22.04 2.03
C GLN A 265 4.58 22.45 0.68
N ILE A 266 3.74 22.74 -0.32
CA ILE A 266 4.18 22.82 -1.73
C ILE A 266 4.38 24.24 -2.27
N ASN A 267 4.02 25.27 -1.50
CA ASN A 267 4.11 26.67 -1.91
C ASN A 267 5.54 27.17 -2.17
N ASP A 268 6.54 26.59 -1.49
CA ASP A 268 7.94 27.00 -1.55
C ASP A 268 8.81 26.06 -2.39
N ILE A 269 8.21 25.31 -3.33
CA ILE A 269 8.98 24.46 -4.24
C ILE A 269 9.75 25.35 -5.22
N ASP A 270 11.09 25.27 -5.14
CA ASP A 270 11.99 25.97 -6.05
C ASP A 270 11.59 25.75 -7.51
N ASN A 271 11.31 26.86 -8.21
CA ASN A 271 10.98 26.90 -9.63
C ASN A 271 12.20 26.61 -10.55
N ILE A 272 13.32 26.14 -10.00
CA ILE A 272 14.56 25.82 -10.72
C ILE A 272 14.44 24.47 -11.48
N THR A 273 13.22 23.98 -11.70
CA THR A 273 12.99 22.75 -12.45
C THR A 273 12.97 23.01 -13.95
N SER A 274 13.66 22.16 -14.71
CA SER A 274 13.79 22.28 -16.16
C SER A 274 12.56 21.81 -16.93
N CYS A 275 11.71 20.96 -16.31
CA CYS A 275 10.52 20.42 -16.96
C CYS A 275 9.42 20.08 -15.96
N TYR A 276 8.20 19.88 -16.48
CA TYR A 276 7.03 19.63 -15.66
C TYR A 276 7.13 18.35 -14.83
N ASP A 277 7.74 17.31 -15.40
CA ASP A 277 7.85 16.00 -14.74
C ASP A 277 8.70 16.10 -13.47
N ASP A 278 9.80 16.85 -13.53
CA ASP A 278 10.65 17.11 -12.37
C ASP A 278 9.93 17.94 -11.31
N TRP A 279 9.15 18.95 -11.73
CA TRP A 279 8.32 19.73 -10.82
C TRP A 279 7.27 18.85 -10.10
N ILE A 280 6.56 17.99 -10.84
CA ILE A 280 5.58 17.04 -10.28
C ILE A 280 6.26 16.10 -9.27
N VAL A 281 7.45 15.59 -9.59
CA VAL A 281 8.19 14.73 -8.67
C VAL A 281 8.66 15.49 -7.43
N ASN A 282 9.03 16.77 -7.56
CA ASN A 282 9.39 17.60 -6.40
C ASN A 282 8.19 17.82 -5.49
N VAL A 283 6.99 18.04 -6.04
CA VAL A 283 5.75 18.08 -5.24
C VAL A 283 5.56 16.76 -4.48
N ALA A 284 5.69 15.62 -5.16
CA ALA A 284 5.59 14.31 -4.52
C ALA A 284 6.65 14.10 -3.43
N ARG A 285 7.88 14.60 -3.63
CA ARG A 285 8.96 14.57 -2.63
C ARG A 285 8.61 15.36 -1.39
N VAL A 286 8.10 16.57 -1.54
CA VAL A 286 7.79 17.42 -0.39
C VAL A 286 6.62 16.86 0.42
N LEU A 287 5.62 16.25 -0.24
CA LEU A 287 4.51 15.61 0.45
C LEU A 287 4.89 14.26 1.12
N GLY A 288 5.72 13.44 0.47
CA GLY A 288 5.91 12.03 0.84
C GLY A 288 7.34 11.56 1.06
N GLY A 289 8.32 12.45 0.95
CA GLY A 289 9.75 12.16 1.01
C GLY A 289 10.30 11.54 -0.29
N ASP A 290 11.59 11.17 -0.27
CA ASP A 290 12.27 10.59 -1.42
C ASP A 290 11.66 9.26 -1.87
N VAL A 291 11.12 8.47 -0.92
CA VAL A 291 10.39 7.23 -1.21
C VAL A 291 9.26 7.49 -2.22
N GLU A 292 8.44 8.50 -1.96
CA GLU A 292 7.30 8.83 -2.81
C GLU A 292 7.78 9.41 -4.15
N ALA A 293 8.74 10.33 -4.12
CA ALA A 293 9.35 10.89 -5.33
C ALA A 293 9.86 9.80 -6.29
N ASN A 294 10.49 8.76 -5.74
CA ASN A 294 11.03 7.65 -6.52
C ASN A 294 9.95 6.73 -7.06
N LEU A 295 8.87 6.51 -6.31
CA LEU A 295 7.72 5.79 -6.82
C LEU A 295 7.07 6.52 -8.01
N TRP A 296 7.03 7.85 -7.99
CA TRP A 296 6.52 8.66 -9.10
C TRP A 296 7.41 8.59 -10.35
N LYS A 297 8.74 8.59 -10.16
CA LYS A 297 9.71 8.51 -11.27
C LYS A 297 9.75 7.14 -11.95
N ILE A 298 9.47 6.07 -11.21
CA ILE A 298 9.83 4.71 -11.66
C ILE A 298 8.60 3.84 -11.89
N LYS A 299 7.68 3.77 -10.93
CA LYS A 299 6.51 2.91 -11.05
C LYS A 299 5.53 3.54 -12.03
N ASP A 300 5.13 2.85 -13.09
CA ASP A 300 4.13 3.32 -14.07
C ASP A 300 4.39 4.73 -14.64
N ALA A 301 5.63 5.24 -14.57
CA ALA A 301 5.97 6.61 -14.97
C ALA A 301 5.71 6.88 -16.45
N LEU A 302 5.78 5.83 -17.28
CA LEU A 302 5.37 5.91 -18.68
C LEU A 302 3.91 6.37 -18.81
N ILE A 303 3.03 5.89 -17.93
CA ILE A 303 1.58 6.12 -18.00
C ILE A 303 1.23 7.55 -17.58
N TRP A 304 1.78 8.06 -16.46
CA TRP A 304 1.31 9.32 -15.88
C TRP A 304 2.23 10.53 -16.06
N LEU A 305 3.47 10.32 -16.53
CA LEU A 305 4.47 11.37 -16.69
C LEU A 305 4.90 11.40 -18.16
N LYS A 306 5.46 10.30 -18.68
CA LYS A 306 6.08 10.37 -20.02
C LYS A 306 5.07 10.43 -21.17
N SER A 307 3.98 9.66 -21.11
CA SER A 307 2.96 9.61 -22.17
C SER A 307 1.72 10.46 -21.91
N ALA A 308 1.60 11.04 -20.71
CA ALA A 308 0.46 11.87 -20.33
C ALA A 308 0.62 13.30 -20.86
N ASN A 309 -0.48 13.94 -21.26
CA ASN A 309 -0.49 15.38 -21.55
C ASN A 309 -0.52 16.22 -20.26
N ASN A 310 -0.34 17.54 -20.37
CA ASN A 310 -0.26 18.42 -19.19
C ASN A 310 -1.56 18.42 -18.35
N ILE A 311 -2.74 18.31 -18.99
CA ILE A 311 -4.01 18.18 -18.26
C ILE A 311 -4.02 16.89 -17.41
N GLN A 312 -3.67 15.75 -18.02
CA GLN A 312 -3.65 14.45 -17.35
C GLN A 312 -2.64 14.44 -16.20
N LYS A 313 -1.47 15.05 -16.39
CA LYS A 313 -0.45 15.26 -15.36
C LYS A 313 -0.99 16.08 -14.20
N SER A 314 -1.57 17.25 -14.48
CA SER A 314 -2.15 18.14 -13.47
C SER A 314 -3.24 17.44 -12.66
N LEU A 315 -4.15 16.71 -13.31
CA LEU A 315 -5.23 16.00 -12.62
C LEU A 315 -4.70 14.81 -11.80
N THR A 316 -3.69 14.11 -12.29
CA THR A 316 -3.06 13.02 -11.54
C THR A 316 -2.37 13.55 -10.28
N LEU A 317 -1.63 14.64 -10.41
CA LEU A 317 -0.99 15.31 -9.28
C LEU A 317 -2.02 15.88 -8.30
N LEU A 318 -3.05 16.58 -8.77
CA LEU A 318 -4.10 17.12 -7.91
C LEU A 318 -4.87 16.02 -7.18
N ASN A 319 -5.04 14.83 -7.76
CA ASN A 319 -5.60 13.69 -7.03
C ASN A 319 -4.68 13.24 -5.87
N CYS A 320 -3.36 13.29 -6.04
CA CYS A 320 -2.41 13.03 -4.96
C CYS A 320 -2.52 14.10 -3.86
N ILE A 321 -2.48 15.38 -4.25
CA ILE A 321 -2.61 16.55 -3.35
C ILE A 321 -3.93 16.49 -2.57
N ARG A 322 -5.05 16.24 -3.26
CA ARG A 322 -6.37 16.04 -2.65
C ARG A 322 -6.34 14.96 -1.57
N ARG A 323 -5.71 13.82 -1.88
CA ARG A 323 -5.61 12.72 -0.91
C ARG A 323 -4.70 13.06 0.26
N TYR A 324 -3.67 13.87 0.05
CA TYR A 324 -2.82 14.36 1.13
C TYR A 324 -3.64 15.25 2.05
N GLU A 325 -4.38 16.21 1.49
CA GLU A 325 -5.27 17.09 2.23
C GLU A 325 -6.29 16.30 3.07
N ALA A 326 -7.02 15.38 2.44
CA ALA A 326 -7.99 14.54 3.14
C ALA A 326 -7.34 13.71 4.26
N PHE A 327 -6.14 13.17 4.00
CA PHE A 327 -5.39 12.42 5.00
C PHE A 327 -4.99 13.29 6.20
N MET A 328 -4.55 14.53 5.96
CA MET A 328 -4.22 15.48 7.02
C MET A 328 -5.45 15.87 7.83
N ILE A 329 -6.57 16.21 7.18
CA ILE A 329 -7.84 16.52 7.84
C ILE A 329 -8.30 15.36 8.74
N VAL A 330 -8.34 14.14 8.21
CA VAL A 330 -8.72 12.94 8.98
C VAL A 330 -7.77 12.69 10.15
N ASN A 331 -6.48 12.97 9.98
CA ASN A 331 -5.46 12.85 11.03
C ASN A 331 -5.46 14.00 12.04
N ASN A 332 -6.14 15.10 11.76
CA ASN A 332 -6.27 16.25 12.65
C ASN A 332 -7.57 16.23 13.45
N PHE A 333 -8.59 15.45 13.03
CA PHE A 333 -9.78 15.27 13.86
C PHE A 333 -9.43 14.75 15.26
N PRO A 334 -10.04 15.30 16.32
CA PRO A 334 -9.70 14.90 17.69
C PRO A 334 -9.96 13.41 17.90
N VAL A 335 -8.91 12.68 18.24
CA VAL A 335 -9.05 11.30 18.70
C VAL A 335 -9.65 11.38 20.09
N LEU A 336 -10.97 11.25 20.19
CA LEU A 336 -11.63 10.97 21.47
C LEU A 336 -11.29 9.54 21.91
N SER A 337 -10.01 9.28 22.16
CA SER A 337 -9.54 8.11 22.91
C SER A 337 -9.51 8.47 24.38
N GLY A 338 -10.69 8.54 24.97
CA GLY A 338 -10.89 8.42 26.40
C GLY A 338 -11.44 7.02 26.68
N ALA A 339 -10.89 6.34 27.70
CA ALA A 339 -11.29 5.02 28.12
C ALA A 339 -12.80 4.94 28.45
N LYS A 340 -13.65 4.61 27.47
CA LYS A 340 -15.05 4.14 27.66
C LYS A 340 -15.75 3.55 26.43
N GLN A 341 -15.10 3.43 25.26
CA GLN A 341 -15.68 2.75 24.09
C GLN A 341 -14.79 1.62 23.57
N GLY A 342 -14.47 0.67 24.45
CA GLY A 342 -14.14 -0.69 24.06
C GLY A 342 -15.24 -1.57 24.60
N THR A 343 -16.07 -2.14 23.72
CA THR A 343 -17.42 -2.68 23.98
C THR A 343 -18.43 -1.60 24.30
N ASN A 344 -19.36 -1.33 23.37
CA ASN A 344 -20.69 -0.85 23.80
C ASN A 344 -21.16 -1.88 24.81
N PRO A 345 -21.25 -1.55 26.12
CA PRO A 345 -21.77 -2.51 27.05
C PRO A 345 -23.19 -2.80 26.57
N ASN A 346 -23.49 -4.07 26.29
CA ASN A 346 -24.85 -4.46 25.96
C ASN A 346 -25.68 -4.19 27.22
N ILE A 347 -26.29 -2.99 27.28
CA ILE A 347 -26.96 -2.45 28.46
C ILE A 347 -28.06 -3.42 28.90
N ALA A 348 -28.80 -3.99 27.94
CA ALA A 348 -29.79 -5.02 28.17
C ALA A 348 -29.21 -6.25 28.88
N LYS A 349 -28.09 -6.81 28.40
CA LYS A 349 -27.44 -7.95 29.06
C LYS A 349 -26.89 -7.61 30.46
N ARG A 350 -26.50 -6.35 30.71
CA ARG A 350 -26.04 -5.91 32.03
C ARG A 350 -27.17 -5.76 33.03
N GLU A 351 -28.30 -5.18 32.62
CA GLU A 351 -29.49 -5.10 33.47
C GLU A 351 -30.07 -6.49 33.73
N GLN A 352 -30.11 -7.35 32.73
CA GLN A 352 -30.52 -8.75 32.89
C GLN A 352 -29.57 -9.52 33.83
N LEU A 353 -28.26 -9.28 33.76
CA LEU A 353 -27.30 -9.85 34.71
C LEU A 353 -27.52 -9.34 36.15
N LYS A 354 -27.80 -8.04 36.34
CA LYS A 354 -28.12 -7.49 37.67
C LYS A 354 -29.36 -8.14 38.27
N GLN A 355 -30.40 -8.33 37.45
CA GLN A 355 -31.63 -8.98 37.87
C GLN A 355 -31.38 -10.44 38.27
N LEU A 356 -30.70 -11.22 37.43
CA LEU A 356 -30.37 -12.62 37.72
C LEU A 356 -29.44 -12.78 38.94
N LEU A 357 -28.55 -11.81 39.19
CA LEU A 357 -27.69 -11.82 40.38
C LEU A 357 -28.48 -11.52 41.67
N LYS A 358 -29.50 -10.64 41.60
CA LYS A 358 -30.43 -10.41 42.73
C LYS A 358 -31.33 -11.61 42.97
N GLU A 359 -31.91 -12.19 41.92
CA GLU A 359 -32.73 -13.41 42.02
C GLU A 359 -31.94 -14.58 42.61
N ARG A 360 -30.62 -14.64 42.37
CA ARG A 360 -29.73 -15.62 43.00
C ARG A 360 -29.52 -15.40 44.51
N ASP A 361 -29.64 -14.17 45.00
CA ASP A 361 -29.53 -13.90 46.44
C ASP A 361 -30.74 -14.49 47.19
N ASP A 362 -31.89 -14.58 46.53
CA ASP A 362 -33.13 -15.18 47.04
C ASP A 362 -33.28 -16.68 46.68
N ASP A 363 -32.70 -17.13 45.56
CA ASP A 363 -32.71 -18.52 45.09
C ASP A 363 -31.28 -19.07 44.84
N PRO A 364 -30.72 -19.83 45.80
CA PRO A 364 -29.39 -20.44 45.68
C PRO A 364 -29.26 -21.47 44.56
N SER A 365 -30.37 -21.97 43.99
CA SER A 365 -30.35 -22.95 42.89
C SER A 365 -29.95 -22.32 41.56
N LEU A 366 -30.02 -20.99 41.43
CA LEU A 366 -29.58 -20.25 40.25
C LEU A 366 -28.04 -20.20 40.18
N THR A 367 -27.46 -21.21 39.54
CA THR A 367 -26.01 -21.32 39.43
C THR A 367 -25.43 -20.30 38.42
N MET A 368 -24.14 -19.96 38.58
CA MET A 368 -23.44 -19.10 37.61
C MET A 368 -23.36 -19.70 36.20
N ASN A 369 -23.51 -21.02 36.07
CA ASN A 369 -23.61 -21.70 34.78
C ASN A 369 -24.98 -21.47 34.13
N GLU A 370 -26.05 -21.52 34.93
CA GLU A 370 -27.41 -21.19 34.51
C GLU A 370 -27.47 -19.75 33.98
N ILE A 371 -26.91 -18.79 34.72
CA ILE A 371 -26.84 -17.37 34.33
C ILE A 371 -26.04 -17.18 33.03
N ALA A 372 -24.93 -17.90 32.87
CA ALA A 372 -24.13 -17.87 31.64
C ALA A 372 -24.91 -18.41 30.43
N ARG A 373 -25.69 -19.48 30.62
CA ARG A 373 -26.56 -20.07 29.62
C ARG A 373 -27.67 -19.10 29.20
N ILE A 374 -28.35 -18.48 30.16
CA ILE A 374 -29.44 -17.50 29.92
C ILE A 374 -28.92 -16.28 29.16
N LEU A 375 -27.73 -15.77 29.50
CA LEU A 375 -27.13 -14.59 28.88
C LEU A 375 -26.42 -14.88 27.54
N GLY A 376 -26.24 -16.15 27.18
CA GLY A 376 -25.50 -16.58 25.99
C GLY A 376 -24.03 -16.13 26.01
N VAL A 377 -23.37 -16.22 27.18
CA VAL A 377 -21.97 -15.82 27.36
C VAL A 377 -21.19 -16.90 28.10
N SER A 378 -19.85 -16.83 28.09
CA SER A 378 -19.04 -17.77 28.88
C SER A 378 -19.15 -17.49 30.38
N ARG A 379 -19.02 -18.53 31.20
CA ARG A 379 -18.98 -18.41 32.67
C ARG A 379 -17.93 -17.40 33.14
N THR A 380 -16.76 -17.37 32.49
CA THR A 380 -15.68 -16.40 32.77
C THR A 380 -16.11 -14.96 32.47
N ALA A 381 -16.91 -14.75 31.42
CA ALA A 381 -17.47 -13.44 31.11
C ALA A 381 -18.47 -12.98 32.18
N VAL A 382 -19.29 -13.90 32.73
CA VAL A 382 -20.20 -13.58 33.84
C VAL A 382 -19.45 -13.10 35.08
N TYR A 383 -18.38 -13.80 35.50
CA TYR A 383 -17.57 -13.35 36.65
C TYR A 383 -16.89 -12.00 36.41
N LYS A 384 -16.35 -11.77 35.20
CA LYS A 384 -15.75 -10.47 34.83
C LYS A 384 -16.77 -9.35 34.80
N LEU A 385 -18.02 -9.63 34.45
CA LEU A 385 -19.11 -8.65 34.46
C LEU A 385 -19.63 -8.41 35.88
N LYS A 386 -19.74 -9.45 36.72
CA LYS A 386 -20.11 -9.34 38.14
C LYS A 386 -19.17 -8.38 38.88
N ASN A 387 -17.86 -8.53 38.71
CA ASN A 387 -16.83 -7.67 39.35
C ASN A 387 -16.79 -6.22 38.82
N LYS A 388 -17.62 -5.87 37.82
CA LYS A 388 -17.74 -4.52 37.25
C LYS A 388 -19.10 -3.89 37.52
N VAL A 389 -20.02 -4.63 38.13
CA VAL A 389 -21.42 -4.25 38.37
C VAL A 389 -21.70 -4.10 39.87
N ILE A 390 -21.00 -4.90 40.69
CA ILE A 390 -20.71 -4.61 42.11
C ILE A 390 -19.44 -3.75 42.13
#